data_AF-A0AAJ2RAQ6-F1
#
_entry.id   AF-A0AAJ2RAQ6-F1
#
_cell.length_a   1.000
_cell.length_b   1.000
_cell.length_c   1.000
_cell.angle_alpha   90.00
_cell.angle_beta   90.00
_cell.angle_gamma   90.00
#
_symmetry.space_group_name_H-M   'P 1'
#
loop_
_entity.id
_entity.type
_entity.pdbx_description
1 polymer ?
#
loop_
_entity_poly.entity_id
_entity_poly.type
_entity_poly.pdbx_seq_one_letter_code
_entity_poly.pdbx_strand_id
1 'polypeptide(L)'
;MNQATTSTIHKTAGGNPDTGAVEAVPTLTQVYEAIRQLHEAGEEPTRDRIHKMTGLNLTTVDDRIKVLRGEGMIAAVKQCYRPVHQHGPARDVVIVHLNDGRTLVEIGEHVLHLVRPEAARLGQGLAGVALEHTALARVTELQDQLLEEVGKRRALEREVKALKAAKRQDHLQVDLLSG
;
A
#
# COMPACT_ATOMS: atom_id res chain seq x y z
N MET A 1 -52.99 49.32 17.43
CA MET A 1 -53.11 48.71 18.78
C MET A 1 -52.36 47.39 18.71
N ASN A 2 -51.03 47.39 18.82
CA ASN A 2 -50.21 47.21 20.04
C ASN A 2 -50.67 46.02 20.89
N GLN A 3 -49.86 45.09 21.39
CA GLN A 3 -48.42 44.76 21.35
C GLN A 3 -48.32 43.42 22.10
N ALA A 4 -47.33 42.56 21.82
CA ALA A 4 -46.46 41.94 22.83
C ALA A 4 -45.71 40.72 22.25
N THR A 5 -44.48 41.00 21.83
CA THR A 5 -43.41 40.03 21.59
C THR A 5 -42.79 39.67 22.94
N THR A 6 -42.73 38.39 23.31
CA THR A 6 -41.94 37.94 24.46
C THR A 6 -40.76 37.11 23.97
N SER A 7 -39.62 37.81 23.92
CA SER A 7 -38.27 37.31 23.73
C SER A 7 -37.85 36.50 24.95
N THR A 8 -37.38 35.27 24.73
CA THR A 8 -36.76 34.47 25.80
C THR A 8 -35.25 34.70 25.74
N ILE A 9 -34.75 35.45 26.71
CA ILE A 9 -33.35 35.88 26.83
C ILE A 9 -32.55 34.74 27.47
N HIS A 10 -31.57 34.20 26.73
CA HIS A 10 -30.49 33.38 27.29
C HIS A 10 -29.61 34.26 28.20
N LYS A 11 -29.52 33.91 29.48
CA LYS A 11 -28.62 34.54 30.45
C LYS A 11 -27.22 33.94 30.31
N THR A 12 -26.33 34.68 29.66
CA THR A 12 -24.88 34.48 29.67
C THR A 12 -24.30 35.12 30.93
N ALA A 13 -23.48 34.39 31.68
CA ALA A 13 -22.65 34.97 32.73
C ALA A 13 -21.28 34.27 32.74
N GLY A 14 -20.22 35.09 32.67
CA GLY A 14 -18.86 34.72 33.05
C GLY A 14 -17.95 34.34 31.88
N GLY A 15 -17.32 35.34 31.26
CA GLY A 15 -16.22 35.12 30.34
C GLY A 15 -14.93 34.72 31.05
N ASN A 16 -14.15 33.87 30.38
CA ASN A 16 -12.70 33.88 30.43
C ASN A 16 -12.21 33.83 28.96
N PRO A 17 -11.35 34.75 28.49
CA PRO A 17 -10.97 34.83 27.09
C PRO A 17 -9.81 33.87 26.78
N ASP A 18 -9.84 33.32 25.57
CA ASP A 18 -8.70 32.78 24.83
C ASP A 18 -7.67 31.96 25.62
N THR A 19 -7.94 30.67 25.73
CA THR A 19 -6.87 29.70 25.50
C THR A 19 -7.42 28.71 24.49
N GLY A 20 -6.96 28.83 23.25
CA GLY A 20 -7.36 27.96 22.15
C GLY A 20 -7.34 26.52 22.62
N ALA A 21 -8.50 25.87 22.55
CA ALA A 21 -8.60 24.44 22.67
C ALA A 21 -7.81 23.87 21.49
N VAL A 22 -6.52 23.64 21.70
CA VAL A 22 -5.74 22.77 20.85
C VAL A 22 -6.42 21.42 21.04
N GLU A 23 -7.29 21.04 20.10
CA GLU A 23 -7.84 19.70 20.05
C GLU A 23 -6.66 18.76 20.22
N ALA A 24 -6.61 18.07 21.36
CA ALA A 24 -5.54 17.13 21.63
C ALA A 24 -5.66 16.06 20.55
N VAL A 25 -4.81 16.15 19.52
CA VAL A 25 -4.77 15.19 18.42
C VAL A 25 -4.75 13.81 19.08
N PRO A 26 -5.73 12.94 18.79
CA PRO A 26 -5.80 11.65 19.43
C PRO A 26 -4.44 10.96 19.32
N THR A 27 -3.92 10.44 20.43
CA THR A 27 -2.58 9.81 20.46
C THR A 27 -2.42 8.71 19.39
N LEU A 28 -3.54 8.11 18.96
CA LEU A 28 -3.62 7.20 17.81
C LEU A 28 -3.25 7.90 16.48
N THR A 29 -3.89 9.02 16.18
CA THR A 29 -3.66 9.85 14.99
C THR A 29 -2.23 10.38 14.96
N GLN A 30 -1.67 10.77 16.11
CA GLN A 30 -0.29 11.23 16.22
C GLN A 30 0.72 10.13 15.83
N VAL A 31 0.49 8.90 16.29
CA VAL A 31 1.34 7.74 15.92
C VAL A 31 1.16 7.38 14.44
N TYR A 32 -0.06 7.44 13.90
CA TYR A 32 -0.32 7.17 12.50
C TYR A 32 0.35 8.19 11.56
N GLU A 33 0.18 9.49 11.83
CA GLU A 33 0.85 10.54 11.05
C GLU A 33 2.36 10.42 11.15
N ALA A 34 2.89 10.02 12.31
CA ALA A 34 4.31 9.80 12.46
C ALA A 34 4.84 8.66 11.59
N ILE A 35 4.09 7.55 11.52
CA ILE A 35 4.40 6.44 10.62
C ILE A 35 4.34 6.90 9.15
N ARG A 36 3.33 7.69 8.78
CA ARG A 36 3.16 8.23 7.42
C ARG A 36 4.31 9.14 7.02
N GLN A 37 4.67 10.12 7.86
CA GLN A 37 5.75 11.07 7.58
C GLN A 37 7.11 10.39 7.45
N LEU A 38 7.43 9.44 8.35
CA LEU A 38 8.68 8.68 8.25
C LEU A 38 8.72 7.84 6.96
N HIS A 39 7.59 7.26 6.57
CA HIS A 39 7.50 6.49 5.34
C HIS A 39 7.61 7.37 4.07
N GLU A 40 6.95 8.52 4.03
CA GLU A 40 7.00 9.49 2.93
C GLU A 40 8.39 10.12 2.76
N ALA A 41 9.11 10.34 3.87
CA ALA A 41 10.50 10.77 3.86
C ALA A 41 11.48 9.69 3.40
N GLY A 42 11.01 8.46 3.13
CA GLY A 42 11.84 7.32 2.76
C GLY A 42 12.66 6.74 3.93
N GLU A 43 12.41 7.18 5.16
CA GLU A 43 13.03 6.61 6.35
C GLU A 43 12.34 5.29 6.75
N GLU A 44 13.00 4.53 7.63
CA GLU A 44 12.44 3.32 8.21
C GLU A 44 11.63 3.64 9.48
N PRO A 45 10.28 3.59 9.44
CA PRO A 45 9.41 3.81 10.61
C PRO A 45 9.50 2.65 11.60
N THR A 46 10.59 2.65 12.36
CA THR A 46 10.82 1.72 13.48
C THR A 46 10.20 2.26 14.76
N ARG A 47 9.95 1.37 15.73
CA ARG A 47 9.38 1.71 17.05
C ARG A 47 10.12 2.88 17.73
N ASP A 48 11.45 2.84 17.72
CA ASP A 48 12.29 3.88 18.34
C ASP A 48 12.21 5.22 17.61
N ARG A 49 12.06 5.20 16.28
CA ARG A 49 11.96 6.43 15.48
C ARG A 49 10.59 7.09 15.66
N ILE A 50 9.53 6.28 15.71
CA ILE A 50 8.17 6.73 16.02
C ILE A 50 8.12 7.35 17.43
N HIS A 51 8.75 6.70 18.41
CA HIS A 51 8.90 7.24 19.76
C HIS A 51 9.62 8.60 19.77
N LYS A 52 10.79 8.69 19.11
CA LYS A 52 11.56 9.94 19.01
C LYS A 52 10.79 11.07 18.35
N MET A 53 9.98 10.76 17.34
CA MET A 53 9.24 11.77 16.58
C MET A 53 7.95 12.21 17.26
N THR A 54 7.26 11.29 17.95
CA THR A 54 5.99 11.59 18.64
C THR A 54 6.18 12.11 20.06
N GLY A 55 7.31 11.81 20.71
CA GLY A 55 7.58 12.15 22.11
C GLY A 55 6.72 11.38 23.13
N LEU A 56 5.93 10.39 22.67
CA LEU A 56 5.06 9.57 23.51
C LEU A 56 5.85 8.44 24.18
N ASN A 57 5.46 7.99 25.37
CA ASN A 57 6.10 6.82 26.00
C ASN A 57 6.03 5.58 25.09
N LEU A 58 7.08 4.75 25.09
CA LEU A 58 7.17 3.52 24.30
C LEU A 58 5.97 2.57 24.52
N THR A 59 5.46 2.46 25.75
CA THR A 59 4.26 1.67 26.04
C THR A 59 3.03 2.20 25.29
N THR A 60 2.84 3.52 25.29
CA THR A 60 1.75 4.17 24.56
C THR A 60 1.90 3.97 23.06
N VAL A 61 3.13 4.09 22.53
CA VAL A 61 3.41 3.85 21.11
C VAL A 61 3.05 2.42 20.72
N ASP A 62 3.42 1.42 21.52
CA ASP A 62 3.10 0.01 21.25
C ASP A 62 1.60 -0.26 21.28
N ASP A 63 0.89 0.31 22.26
CA ASP A 63 -0.56 0.16 22.37
C ASP A 63 -1.27 0.77 21.16
N ARG A 64 -0.82 1.94 20.68
CA ARG A 64 -1.39 2.58 19.48
C ARG A 64 -1.03 1.83 18.20
N ILE A 65 0.20 1.32 18.07
CA ILE A 65 0.58 0.44 16.96
C ILE A 65 -0.28 -0.83 16.94
N LYS A 66 -0.56 -1.42 18.10
CA LYS A 66 -1.42 -2.60 18.21
C LYS A 66 -2.84 -2.31 17.73
N VAL A 67 -3.41 -1.16 18.10
CA VAL A 67 -4.74 -0.72 17.62
C VAL A 67 -4.72 -0.46 16.12
N LEU A 68 -3.78 0.35 15.61
CA LEU A 68 -3.67 0.66 14.17
C LEU A 68 -3.46 -0.58 13.31
N ARG A 69 -2.74 -1.59 13.83
CA ARG A 69 -2.59 -2.89 13.15
C ARG A 69 -3.88 -3.69 13.17
N GLY A 70 -4.61 -3.66 14.30
CA GLY A 70 -5.91 -4.31 14.42
C GLY A 70 -6.96 -3.72 13.49
N GLU A 71 -6.91 -2.41 13.26
CA GLU A 71 -7.78 -1.67 12.34
C GLU A 71 -7.32 -1.75 10.87
N GLY A 72 -6.19 -2.41 10.58
CA GLY A 72 -5.66 -2.54 9.22
C GLY A 72 -5.15 -1.22 8.61
N MET A 73 -4.84 -0.22 9.44
CA MET A 73 -4.30 1.08 9.01
C MET A 73 -2.79 1.01 8.73
N ILE A 74 -2.09 0.07 9.37
CA ILE A 74 -0.64 -0.14 9.21
C ILE A 74 -0.30 -1.63 9.07
N ALA A 75 0.77 -1.94 8.34
CA ALA A 75 1.32 -3.27 8.19
C ALA A 75 2.76 -3.34 8.71
N ALA A 76 3.10 -4.43 9.39
CA ALA A 76 4.47 -4.69 9.83
C ALA A 76 5.24 -5.38 8.69
N VAL A 77 6.31 -4.74 8.22
CA VAL A 77 7.24 -5.30 7.24
C VAL A 77 8.62 -5.32 7.88
N LYS A 78 9.08 -6.52 8.29
CA LYS A 78 10.29 -6.71 9.12
C LYS A 78 10.18 -5.94 10.45
N GLN A 79 11.07 -4.98 10.70
CA GLN A 79 11.13 -4.14 11.91
C GLN A 79 10.48 -2.76 11.72
N CYS A 80 9.79 -2.55 10.58
CA CYS A 80 9.24 -1.25 10.18
C CYS A 80 7.72 -1.33 9.99
N TYR A 81 7.04 -0.22 10.27
CA TYR A 81 5.58 -0.10 10.12
C TYR A 81 5.24 0.74 8.91
N ARG A 82 4.54 0.20 7.92
CA ARG A 82 4.13 0.98 6.75
C ARG A 82 2.65 1.32 6.83
N PRO A 83 2.24 2.55 6.45
CA PRO A 83 0.84 2.84 6.22
C PRO A 83 0.29 1.87 5.17
N VAL A 84 -0.79 1.19 5.52
CA VAL A 84 -1.60 0.51 4.52
C VAL A 84 -2.47 1.61 3.94
N HIS A 85 -2.25 1.97 2.68
CA HIS A 85 -3.21 2.80 1.98
C HIS A 85 -4.51 2.01 1.95
N GLN A 86 -5.43 2.35 2.86
CA GLN A 86 -6.80 1.92 2.74
C GLN A 86 -7.35 2.67 1.54
N HIS A 87 -7.21 2.06 0.37
CA HIS A 87 -8.12 2.37 -0.70
C HIS A 87 -9.50 2.09 -0.11
N GLY A 88 -10.33 3.14 -0.02
CA GLY A 88 -11.75 2.93 0.25
C GLY A 88 -12.28 1.85 -0.69
N PRO A 89 -13.39 1.17 -0.34
CA PRO A 89 -13.91 0.09 -1.15
C PRO A 89 -13.91 0.50 -2.61
N ALA A 90 -13.37 -0.37 -3.48
CA ALA A 90 -13.25 -0.07 -4.90
C ALA A 90 -14.62 0.39 -5.41
N ARG A 91 -14.68 1.63 -5.89
CA ARG A 91 -15.90 2.20 -6.43
C ARG A 91 -16.02 1.78 -7.88
N ASP A 92 -17.24 1.51 -8.32
CA ASP A 92 -17.49 1.24 -9.73
C ASP A 92 -17.06 2.44 -10.57
N VAL A 93 -16.30 2.15 -11.62
CA VAL A 93 -15.83 3.13 -12.59
C VAL A 93 -16.47 2.81 -13.92
N VAL A 94 -17.28 3.75 -14.43
CA VAL A 94 -17.92 3.62 -15.74
C VAL A 94 -17.41 4.73 -16.65
N ILE A 95 -16.92 4.35 -17.83
CA ILE A 95 -16.46 5.30 -18.86
C ILE A 95 -17.33 5.10 -20.09
N VAL A 96 -18.04 6.17 -20.50
CA VAL A 96 -18.91 6.15 -21.68
C VAL A 96 -18.46 7.21 -22.66
N HIS A 97 -18.26 6.82 -23.92
CA HIS A 97 -18.07 7.76 -25.01
C HIS A 97 -19.42 8.11 -25.62
N LEU A 98 -19.78 9.38 -25.56
CA LEU A 98 -21.06 9.88 -26.05
C LEU A 98 -20.97 10.18 -27.56
N ASN A 99 -22.11 10.10 -28.24
CA ASN A 99 -22.21 10.32 -29.70
C ASN A 99 -21.84 11.76 -30.11
N ASP A 100 -21.84 12.71 -29.18
CA ASP A 100 -21.44 14.11 -29.38
C ASP A 100 -19.92 14.33 -29.23
N GLY A 101 -19.14 13.27 -28.99
CA GLY A 101 -17.68 13.31 -28.86
C GLY A 101 -17.20 13.68 -27.45
N ARG A 102 -18.10 13.80 -26.47
CA ARG A 102 -17.75 13.93 -25.05
C ARG A 102 -17.53 12.56 -24.40
N THR A 103 -16.85 12.55 -23.27
CA THR A 103 -16.66 11.34 -22.46
C THR A 103 -17.24 11.57 -21.08
N LEU A 104 -18.04 10.62 -20.60
CA LEU A 104 -18.58 10.60 -19.25
C LEU A 104 -17.78 9.61 -18.42
N VAL A 105 -17.33 10.05 -17.24
CA VAL A 105 -16.65 9.20 -16.26
C VAL A 105 -17.42 9.25 -14.96
N GLU A 106 -17.93 8.10 -14.52
CA GLU A 106 -18.64 7.94 -13.26
C GLU A 106 -17.79 7.14 -12.28
N ILE A 107 -17.64 7.64 -11.05
CA ILE A 107 -16.91 6.98 -9.96
C ILE A 107 -17.74 7.08 -8.68
N GLY A 108 -18.51 6.03 -8.38
CA GLY A 108 -19.53 6.08 -7.33
C GLY A 108 -20.52 7.21 -7.62
N GLU A 109 -20.67 8.17 -6.70
CA GLU A 109 -21.59 9.31 -6.88
C GLU A 109 -21.07 10.44 -7.78
N HIS A 110 -19.80 10.39 -8.19
CA HIS A 110 -19.19 11.47 -8.94
C HIS A 110 -19.35 11.23 -10.44
N VAL A 111 -19.95 12.19 -11.15
CA VAL A 111 -20.10 12.16 -12.61
C VAL A 111 -19.32 13.32 -13.22
N LEU A 112 -18.37 13.00 -14.09
CA LEU A 112 -17.53 13.94 -14.81
C LEU A 112 -17.91 13.96 -16.29
N HIS A 113 -18.26 15.13 -16.80
CA HIS A 113 -18.46 15.37 -18.23
C HIS A 113 -17.19 15.99 -18.80
N LEU A 114 -16.44 15.20 -19.56
CA LEU A 114 -15.16 15.60 -20.11
C LEU A 114 -15.31 15.96 -21.58
N VAL A 115 -14.69 17.07 -21.98
CA VAL A 115 -14.45 17.37 -23.40
C VAL A 115 -13.26 16.56 -23.92
N ARG A 116 -13.17 16.39 -25.24
CA ARG A 116 -12.16 15.53 -25.89
C ARG A 116 -10.71 15.77 -25.41
N PRO A 117 -10.22 17.02 -25.22
CA PRO A 117 -8.87 17.24 -24.71
C PRO A 117 -8.67 16.77 -23.26
N GLU A 118 -9.68 16.89 -22.41
CA GLU A 118 -9.63 16.46 -21.00
C GLU A 118 -9.63 14.93 -20.92
N ALA A 119 -10.51 14.30 -21.70
CA ALA A 119 -10.56 12.84 -21.82
C ALA A 119 -9.23 12.26 -22.34
N ALA A 120 -8.60 12.93 -23.32
CA ALA A 120 -7.29 12.52 -23.84
C ALA A 120 -6.19 12.58 -22.78
N ARG A 121 -6.12 13.66 -21.98
CA ARG A 121 -5.15 13.80 -20.88
C ARG A 121 -5.39 12.78 -19.78
N LEU A 122 -6.65 12.56 -19.41
CA LEU A 122 -7.03 11.52 -18.45
C LEU A 122 -6.59 10.13 -18.95
N GLY A 123 -6.86 9.83 -20.22
CA GLY A 123 -6.45 8.58 -20.85
C GLY A 123 -4.93 8.37 -20.86
N GLN A 124 -4.15 9.43 -21.12
CA GLN A 124 -2.68 9.37 -21.06
C GLN A 124 -2.17 9.02 -19.66
N GLY A 125 -2.75 9.64 -18.62
CA GLY A 125 -2.42 9.31 -17.23
C GLY A 125 -2.76 7.86 -16.88
N LEU A 126 -3.95 7.40 -17.24
CA LEU A 126 -4.40 6.03 -16.99
C LEU A 126 -3.59 4.99 -17.77
N ALA A 127 -3.12 5.32 -18.98
CA ALA A 127 -2.25 4.45 -19.76
C ALA A 127 -0.92 4.19 -19.03
N GLY A 128 -0.34 5.20 -18.38
CA GLY A 128 0.86 5.03 -17.55
C GLY A 128 0.63 4.04 -16.40
N VAL A 129 -0.47 4.23 -15.67
CA VAL A 129 -0.87 3.34 -14.56
C VAL A 129 -1.11 1.90 -15.05
N ALA A 130 -1.75 1.72 -16.21
CA ALA A 130 -1.95 0.41 -16.82
C ALA A 130 -0.62 -0.27 -17.20
N LEU A 131 0.34 0.50 -17.73
CA LEU A 131 1.68 -0.01 -18.05
C LEU A 131 2.45 -0.42 -16.78
N GLU A 132 2.34 0.34 -15.70
CA GLU A 132 2.96 -0.02 -14.42
C GLU A 132 2.38 -1.32 -13.85
N HIS A 133 1.04 -1.47 -13.85
CA HIS A 133 0.40 -2.69 -13.39
C HIS A 133 0.78 -3.92 -14.22
N THR A 134 0.84 -3.78 -15.55
CA THR A 134 1.24 -4.89 -16.43
C THR A 134 2.73 -5.23 -16.28
N ALA A 135 3.59 -4.23 -16.07
CA ALA A 135 5.01 -4.44 -15.80
C ALA A 135 5.22 -5.21 -14.49
N LEU A 136 4.51 -4.84 -13.42
CA LEU A 136 4.57 -5.55 -12.14
C LEU A 136 4.09 -7.00 -12.25
N ALA A 137 2.95 -7.23 -12.92
CA ALA A 137 2.44 -8.59 -13.15
C ALA A 137 3.46 -9.44 -13.93
N ARG A 138 4.10 -8.86 -14.95
CA ARG A 138 5.14 -9.54 -15.74
C ARG A 138 6.39 -9.87 -14.92
N VAL A 139 6.81 -9.01 -14.00
CA VAL A 139 7.94 -9.28 -13.11
C VAL A 139 7.66 -10.47 -12.20
N THR A 140 6.45 -10.55 -11.65
CA THR A 140 6.03 -11.70 -10.83
C THR A 140 6.04 -12.99 -11.65
N GLU A 141 5.46 -12.98 -12.85
CA GLU A 141 5.45 -14.15 -13.74
C GLU A 141 6.88 -14.61 -14.12
N LEU A 142 7.77 -13.67 -14.42
CA LEU A 142 9.18 -13.98 -14.72
C LEU A 142 9.92 -14.59 -13.52
N GLN A 143 9.61 -14.16 -12.30
CA GLN A 143 10.20 -14.74 -11.09
C GLN A 143 9.79 -16.20 -10.92
N ASP A 144 8.52 -16.52 -11.15
CA ASP A 144 8.01 -17.88 -11.05
C ASP A 144 8.67 -18.80 -12.11
N GLN A 145 8.79 -18.33 -13.35
CA GLN A 145 9.48 -19.05 -14.42
C GLN A 145 10.96 -19.28 -14.10
N LEU A 146 11.65 -18.28 -13.55
CA LEU A 146 13.06 -18.40 -13.13
C LEU A 146 13.23 -19.47 -12.03
N LEU A 147 12.31 -19.53 -11.07
CA LEU A 147 12.33 -20.55 -10.02
C LEU A 147 12.13 -21.96 -10.59
N GLU A 148 11.23 -22.11 -11.54
CA GLU A 148 10.99 -23.38 -12.23
C GLU A 148 12.24 -23.83 -13.00
N GLU A 149 12.88 -22.92 -13.74
CA GLU A 149 14.10 -23.21 -14.50
C GLU A 149 15.29 -23.56 -13.58
N VAL A 150 15.42 -22.90 -12.42
CA VAL A 150 16.41 -23.28 -11.40
C VAL A 150 16.14 -24.69 -10.88
N GLY A 151 14.88 -25.07 -10.71
CA GLY A 151 14.48 -26.43 -10.33
C GLY A 151 14.90 -27.47 -11.37
N LYS A 152 14.57 -27.23 -12.65
CA LYS A 152 14.98 -28.09 -13.78
C LYS A 152 16.49 -28.21 -13.87
N ARG A 153 17.21 -27.09 -13.74
CA ARG A 153 18.68 -27.07 -13.80
C ARG A 153 19.31 -27.94 -12.71
N ARG A 154 18.79 -27.88 -11.49
CA ARG A 154 19.24 -28.75 -10.38
C ARG A 154 18.97 -30.23 -10.65
N ALA A 155 17.82 -30.57 -11.24
CA ALA A 155 17.50 -31.94 -11.60
C ALA A 155 18.45 -32.47 -12.69
N LEU A 156 18.68 -31.69 -13.74
CA LEU A 156 19.61 -32.02 -14.81
C LEU A 156 21.05 -32.20 -14.30
N GLU A 157 21.51 -31.30 -13.42
CA GLU A 157 22.84 -31.39 -12.82
C GLU A 157 23.02 -32.70 -12.03
N ARG A 158 21.98 -33.15 -11.32
CA ARG A 158 22.00 -34.45 -10.62
C ARG A 158 22.07 -35.63 -11.59
N GLU A 159 21.28 -35.59 -12.67
CA GLU A 159 21.27 -36.64 -13.68
C GLU A 159 22.62 -36.73 -14.43
N VAL A 160 23.18 -35.60 -14.84
CA VAL A 160 24.51 -35.53 -15.45
C VAL A 160 25.58 -36.07 -14.51
N LYS A 161 25.51 -35.75 -13.21
CA LYS A 161 26.44 -36.28 -12.21
C LYS A 161 26.30 -37.81 -12.09
N ALA A 162 25.07 -38.33 -12.07
CA ALA A 162 24.81 -39.77 -12.02
C ALA A 162 25.33 -40.50 -13.28
N LEU A 163 25.06 -39.97 -14.47
CA LEU A 163 25.54 -40.51 -15.74
C LEU A 163 27.07 -40.50 -15.83
N LYS A 164 27.72 -39.41 -15.40
CA LYS A 164 29.18 -39.33 -15.33
C LYS A 164 29.77 -40.36 -14.35
N ALA A 165 29.09 -40.62 -13.23
CA ALA A 165 29.52 -41.64 -12.27
C ALA A 165 29.38 -43.06 -12.85
N ALA A 166 28.26 -43.38 -13.49
CA ALA A 166 28.03 -44.67 -14.15
C ALA A 166 29.06 -44.94 -15.26
N LYS A 167 29.28 -43.96 -16.15
CA LYS A 167 30.29 -44.08 -17.23
C LYS A 167 31.71 -44.32 -16.70
N ARG A 168 32.03 -43.78 -15.52
CA ARG A 168 33.34 -44.00 -14.87
C ARG A 168 33.46 -45.42 -14.30
N GLN A 169 32.36 -45.99 -13.80
CA GLN A 169 32.32 -47.38 -13.33
C GLN A 169 32.46 -48.37 -14.50
N ASP A 170 31.76 -48.13 -15.62
CA ASP A 170 31.88 -48.97 -16.82
C ASP A 170 33.32 -49.03 -17.33
N HIS A 171 34.02 -47.89 -17.37
CA HIS A 171 35.42 -47.85 -17.80
C HIS A 171 36.36 -48.66 -16.90
N LEU A 172 36.15 -48.60 -15.58
CA LEU A 172 36.93 -49.38 -14.61
C LEU A 172 36.62 -50.88 -14.71
N GLN A 173 35.38 -51.23 -15.06
CA GLN A 173 34.94 -52.62 -15.21
C GLN A 173 35.50 -53.26 -16.50
N VAL A 174 35.65 -52.48 -17.57
CA VAL A 174 36.30 -52.92 -18.82
C VAL A 174 37.80 -53.16 -18.61
N ASP A 175 38.50 -52.30 -17.87
CA ASP A 175 39.93 -52.49 -17.57
C ASP A 175 40.19 -53.76 -16.74
N LEU A 176 39.28 -54.11 -15.81
CA LEU A 176 39.44 -55.29 -14.95
C LEU A 176 39.23 -56.62 -15.68
N LEU A 177 38.50 -56.62 -16.79
CA LEU A 177 38.25 -57.81 -17.63
C LEU A 177 39.31 -58.00 -18.73
N SER A 178 40.18 -57.00 -18.93
CA SER A 178 41.14 -56.95 -20.04
C SER A 178 42.59 -57.26 -19.63
N GLY A 179 42.85 -57.54 -18.34
CA GLY A 179 44.15 -57.94 -17.80
C GLY A 179 44.10 -59.35 -17.19
#